data_AF-A0A9P5NQ92-F1
#
_entry.id   AF-A0A9P5NQ92-F1
#
_cell.length_a   1.000
_cell.length_b   1.000
_cell.length_c   1.000
_cell.angle_alpha   90.00
_cell.angle_beta   90.00
_cell.angle_gamma   90.00
#
_symmetry.space_group_name_H-M   'P 1'
#
loop_
_entity.id
_entity.type
_entity.pdbx_description
1 polymer ?
#
loop_
_entity_poly.entity_id
_entity_poly.type
_entity_poly.pdbx_seq_one_letter_code
_entity_poly.pdbx_strand_id
1 'polypeptide(L)'
;MNTFGIRPAFTDYTLEVPVGNNGFEPRIVLARRTLAPGATSDDFTVTIPHWDYIANSGYTLILTDTYPVTGTDGSTLYIEGGVEDPITLNPPSL
;
A
#
# COMPACT_ATOMS: atom_id res chain seq x y z
N MET A 1 14.25 12.98 4.11
CA MET A 1 13.20 13.89 4.63
C MET A 1 12.20 14.11 3.52
N ASN A 2 10.93 13.79 3.74
CA ASN A 2 9.86 14.14 2.78
C ASN A 2 9.52 15.63 2.85
N THR A 3 8.96 16.16 1.77
CA THR A 3 8.85 17.59 1.41
C THR A 3 8.10 18.49 2.42
N PHE A 4 7.42 17.92 3.41
CA PHE A 4 6.62 18.68 4.40
C PHE A 4 7.00 18.40 5.87
N GLY A 5 7.99 17.54 6.13
CA GLY A 5 8.37 17.17 7.51
C GLY A 5 7.29 16.39 8.27
N ILE A 6 6.23 15.94 7.60
CA ILE A 6 5.14 15.14 8.15
C ILE A 6 5.46 13.68 7.87
N ARG A 7 5.54 12.84 8.91
CA ARG A 7 5.85 11.41 8.75
C ARG A 7 4.56 10.58 8.66
N PRO A 8 4.53 9.49 7.86
CA PRO A 8 3.44 8.54 7.94
C PRO A 8 3.37 7.93 9.35
N ALA A 9 2.17 7.77 9.89
CA ALA A 9 1.91 6.90 11.04
C ALA A 9 1.90 5.43 10.60
N PHE A 10 1.37 5.18 9.39
CA PHE A 10 1.26 3.87 8.78
C PHE A 10 1.65 3.97 7.31
N THR A 11 2.33 2.94 6.81
CA THR A 11 2.53 2.69 5.40
C THR A 11 1.95 1.30 5.11
N ASP A 12 0.92 1.26 4.28
CA ASP A 12 0.23 0.05 3.85
C ASP A 12 0.61 -0.30 2.42
N TYR A 13 0.96 -1.56 2.20
CA TYR A 13 1.19 -2.14 0.89
C TYR A 13 0.02 -3.05 0.58
N THR A 14 -0.77 -2.70 -0.44
CA THR A 14 -1.95 -3.46 -0.84
C THR A 14 -1.86 -3.90 -2.29
N LEU A 15 -2.52 -5.02 -2.59
CA LEU A 15 -2.68 -5.53 -3.94
C LEU A 15 -4.13 -5.33 -4.39
N GLU A 16 -4.31 -4.82 -5.61
CA GLU A 16 -5.60 -4.57 -6.24
C GLU A 16 -5.55 -4.95 -7.73
N VAL A 17 -6.69 -5.23 -8.36
CA VAL A 17 -6.73 -5.46 -9.82
C VAL A 17 -6.78 -4.10 -10.55
N PRO A 18 -5.95 -3.85 -11.58
CA PRO A 18 -5.70 -2.50 -12.11
C PRO A 18 -6.92 -1.90 -12.80
N VAL A 19 -7.65 -2.73 -13.55
CA VAL A 19 -8.84 -2.37 -14.33
C VAL A 19 -9.64 -3.64 -14.60
N GLY A 20 -10.95 -3.64 -14.33
CA GLY A 20 -11.82 -4.78 -14.65
C GLY A 20 -12.07 -5.77 -13.52
N ASN A 21 -11.74 -5.40 -12.27
CA ASN A 21 -12.50 -5.97 -11.16
C ASN A 21 -13.97 -5.65 -11.43
N ASN A 22 -14.84 -6.64 -11.49
CA ASN A 22 -16.29 -6.42 -11.61
C ASN A 22 -16.88 -5.68 -10.37
N GLY A 23 -16.03 -5.12 -9.50
CA GLY A 23 -16.36 -4.40 -8.27
C GLY A 23 -16.38 -5.30 -7.03
N PHE A 24 -15.87 -6.53 -7.09
CA PHE A 24 -16.10 -7.56 -6.05
C PHE A 24 -14.84 -8.06 -5.33
N GLU A 25 -13.64 -7.85 -5.89
CA GLU A 25 -12.42 -8.29 -5.21
C GLU A 25 -11.95 -7.24 -4.20
N PRO A 26 -11.84 -7.57 -2.91
CA PRO A 26 -11.31 -6.65 -1.90
C PRO A 26 -9.81 -6.42 -2.11
N ARG A 27 -9.33 -5.23 -1.74
CA ARG A 27 -7.88 -4.95 -1.67
C ARG A 27 -7.25 -5.87 -0.62
N ILE A 28 -6.11 -6.46 -0.95
CA ILE A 28 -5.41 -7.38 -0.05
C ILE A 28 -4.21 -6.68 0.55
N VAL A 29 -4.18 -6.56 1.88
CA VAL A 29 -3.04 -6.00 2.60
C VAL A 29 -1.91 -7.02 2.60
N LEU A 30 -0.80 -6.68 1.97
CA LEU A 30 0.43 -7.48 1.95
C LEU A 30 1.29 -7.17 3.19
N ALA A 31 1.39 -5.88 3.54
CA ALA A 31 2.12 -5.44 4.73
C ALA A 31 1.57 -4.12 5.26
N ARG A 32 1.57 -3.98 6.59
CA ARG A 32 1.40 -2.71 7.30
C ARG A 32 2.68 -2.40 8.06
N ARG A 33 3.20 -1.19 7.90
CA ARG A 33 4.51 -0.78 8.40
C ARG A 33 4.41 0.51 9.19
N THR A 34 5.21 0.61 10.23
CA THR A 34 5.52 1.89 10.90
C THR A 34 7.00 2.10 10.76
N LEU A 35 7.39 3.07 9.93
CA LEU A 35 8.78 3.30 9.60
C LEU A 35 9.48 4.10 10.71
N ALA A 36 10.79 3.85 10.86
CA ALA A 36 11.61 4.57 11.82
C ALA A 36 11.69 6.08 11.48
N PRO A 37 11.86 6.96 12.48
CA PRO A 37 12.05 8.38 12.23
C PRO A 37 13.19 8.65 11.24
N GLY A 38 12.90 9.41 10.18
CA GLY A 38 13.87 9.76 9.15
C GLY A 38 14.06 8.71 8.04
N ALA A 39 13.40 7.56 8.12
CA ALA A 39 13.40 6.58 7.04
C ALA A 39 12.86 7.21 5.74
N THR A 40 13.54 6.94 4.63
CA THR A 40 13.13 7.35 3.28
C THR A 40 12.90 6.17 2.35
N SER A 41 13.09 4.96 2.85
CA SER A 41 12.87 3.70 2.15
C SER A 41 12.41 2.65 3.15
N ASP A 42 11.71 1.64 2.66
CA ASP A 42 11.39 0.40 3.36
C ASP A 42 11.66 -0.76 2.40
N ASP A 43 12.20 -1.84 2.93
CA ASP A 43 12.52 -3.05 2.19
C ASP A 43 11.98 -4.24 2.98
N PHE A 44 11.14 -5.06 2.34
CA PHE A 44 10.58 -6.25 2.95
C PHE A 44 10.34 -7.33 1.92
N THR A 45 10.19 -8.56 2.41
CA THR A 45 9.75 -9.70 1.61
C THR A 45 8.39 -10.14 2.14
N VAL A 46 7.47 -10.43 1.23
CA VAL A 46 6.14 -10.94 1.55
C VAL A 46 5.82 -12.10 0.63
N THR A 47 5.18 -13.13 1.18
CA THR A 47 4.55 -14.18 0.37
C THR A 47 3.14 -13.70 0.05
N ILE A 48 2.82 -13.65 -1.24
CA ILE A 48 1.45 -13.35 -1.66
C ILE A 48 0.53 -14.42 -1.05
N PRO A 49 -0.51 -14.04 -0.27
CA PRO A 49 -1.41 -14.99 0.35
C PRO A 49 -2.00 -15.97 -0.67
N HIS A 50 -2.44 -17.15 -0.25
CA HIS A 50 -3.26 -17.97 -1.15
C HIS A 50 -4.67 -17.38 -1.18
N TRP A 51 -5.05 -16.81 -2.32
CA TRP A 51 -6.37 -16.26 -2.59
C TRP A 51 -6.78 -16.59 -4.03
N ASP A 52 -8.00 -16.21 -4.42
CA ASP A 52 -8.55 -16.38 -5.77
C ASP A 52 -7.89 -15.42 -6.78
N TYR A 53 -6.56 -15.37 -6.82
CA TYR A 53 -5.80 -14.62 -7.80
C TYR A 53 -5.84 -15.30 -9.17
N ILE A 54 -5.85 -14.50 -10.22
CA ILE A 54 -5.76 -14.97 -11.58
C ILE A 54 -4.29 -14.94 -12.00
N ALA A 55 -3.68 -16.12 -12.14
CA ALA A 55 -2.30 -16.25 -12.59
C ALA A 55 -2.08 -15.56 -13.95
N ASN A 56 -0.92 -14.93 -14.13
CA ASN A 56 -0.55 -14.16 -15.31
C ASN A 56 -1.44 -12.94 -15.60
N SER A 57 -2.23 -12.48 -14.61
CA SER A 57 -2.99 -11.24 -14.74
C SER A 57 -2.21 -10.05 -14.17
N GLY A 58 -2.54 -8.87 -14.70
CA GLY A 58 -2.06 -7.61 -14.15
C GLY A 58 -2.72 -7.33 -12.81
N TYR A 59 -1.93 -6.83 -11.86
CA TYR A 59 -2.33 -6.31 -10.56
C TYR A 59 -1.65 -4.96 -10.32
N THR A 60 -2.16 -4.17 -9.41
CA THR A 60 -1.55 -2.92 -8.95
C THR A 60 -1.11 -3.11 -7.52
N LEU A 61 0.19 -2.95 -7.29
CA LEU A 61 0.73 -2.75 -5.96
C LEU A 61 0.52 -1.29 -5.58
N ILE A 62 -0.13 -1.05 -4.45
CA ILE A 62 -0.46 0.29 -3.98
C ILE A 62 0.21 0.49 -2.63
N LEU A 63 1.07 1.50 -2.56
CA LEU A 63 1.60 2.04 -1.32
C LEU A 63 0.67 3.16 -0.87
N THR A 64 0.11 3.05 0.32
CA THR A 64 -0.68 4.10 0.97
C THR A 64 0.01 4.53 2.26
N ASP A 65 0.41 5.79 2.33
CA ASP A 65 0.91 6.42 3.53
C ASP A 65 -0.21 7.19 4.23
N THR A 66 -0.45 6.89 5.50
CA THR A 66 -1.39 7.60 6.35
C THR A 66 -0.65 8.60 7.24
N TYR A 67 -0.90 9.89 7.05
CA TYR A 67 -0.23 10.97 7.77
C TYR A 67 -1.16 11.61 8.82
N PRO A 68 -0.74 11.72 10.10
CA PRO A 68 -1.43 12.56 11.05
C PRO A 68 -1.13 14.02 10.74
N VAL A 69 -2.17 14.84 10.64
CA VAL A 69 -2.07 16.29 10.49
C VAL A 69 -2.96 16.99 11.51
N THR A 70 -2.65 18.25 11.81
CA THR A 70 -3.46 19.09 12.69
C THR A 70 -4.61 19.70 11.90
N GLY A 71 -5.84 19.42 12.33
CA GLY A 71 -7.05 20.00 11.78
C GLY A 71 -7.21 21.48 12.11
N THR A 72 -8.17 22.13 11.45
CA THR A 72 -8.47 23.55 11.65
C THR A 72 -8.95 23.88 13.06
N ASP A 73 -9.43 22.88 13.80
CA ASP A 73 -9.86 22.97 15.19
C ASP A 73 -8.78 22.51 16.19
N GLY A 74 -7.58 22.20 15.72
CA GLY A 74 -6.48 21.67 16.53
C GLY A 74 -6.55 20.17 16.82
N SER A 75 -7.60 19.47 16.39
CA SER A 75 -7.69 18.01 16.52
C SER A 75 -6.72 17.29 15.58
N THR A 76 -6.40 16.02 15.85
CA THR A 76 -5.64 15.20 14.90
C THR A 76 -6.59 14.58 13.88
N LEU A 77 -6.32 14.78 12.60
CA LEU A 77 -6.96 14.05 11.51
C LEU A 77 -5.90 13.30 10.69
N TYR A 78 -6.32 12.27 9.98
CA TYR A 78 -5.43 11.49 9.14
C TYR A 78 -5.76 11.75 7.67
N ILE A 79 -4.72 11.98 6.88
CA ILE A 79 -4.81 12.07 5.42
C ILE A 79 -4.03 10.93 4.79
N GLU A 80 -4.43 10.54 3.60
CA GLU A 80 -3.76 9.50 2.83
C GLU A 80 -3.06 10.11 1.61
N GLY A 81 -1.83 9.68 1.39
CA GLY A 81 -1.12 9.83 0.12
C GLY A 81 -0.63 8.46 -0.33
N GLY A 82 -0.16 8.35 -1.56
CA GLY A 82 0.30 7.04 -2.04
C GLY A 82 0.84 7.06 -3.45
N VAL A 83 1.29 5.88 -3.87
CA VAL A 83 1.75 5.60 -5.22
C VAL A 83 1.19 4.25 -5.65
N GLU A 84 0.95 4.12 -6.95
CA GLU A 84 0.50 2.88 -7.58
C GLU A 84 1.56 2.39 -8.55
N ASP A 85 1.81 1.09 -8.55
CA ASP A 85 2.77 0.44 -9.45
C ASP A 85 2.13 -0.83 -10.06
N PRO A 86 1.97 -0.92 -11.39
CA PRO A 86 1.44 -2.10 -12.03
C PRO A 86 2.45 -3.26 -12.00
N ILE A 87 2.00 -4.43 -11.56
CA ILE A 87 2.76 -5.67 -11.49
C ILE A 87 2.03 -6.81 -12.21
N THR A 88 2.74 -7.91 -12.48
CA THR A 88 2.14 -9.17 -12.96
C THR A 88 2.40 -10.26 -11.94
N LEU A 89 1.33 -10.96 -11.52
CA LEU A 89 1.48 -12.11 -10.65
C LEU A 89 1.79 -13.36 -11.47
N ASN A 90 3.01 -13.86 -11.31
CA ASN A 90 3.43 -15.12 -11.91
C ASN A 90 2.86 -16.29 -11.10
N PRO A 91 2.52 -17.42 -11.75
CA PRO A 91 2.15 -18.63 -11.04
C PRO A 91 3.28 -19.07 -10.10
N PRO A 92 2.96 -19.80 -9.01
CA PRO A 92 4.00 -20.39 -8.18
C PRO A 92 4.91 -21.27 -9.05
N SER A 93 6.21 -21.07 -8.94
CA SER A 93 7.20 -21.94 -9.57
C SER A 93 7.09 -23.34 -8.96
N LEU A 94 6.85 -24.35 -9.80
CA LEU A 94 6.88 -25.77 -9.44
C LEU A 94 8.31 -26.23 -9.11
#